data_AF-A0A497S2I2-F1
#
_entry.id   AF-A0A497S2I2-F1
#
_cell.length_a   1.000
_cell.length_b   1.000
_cell.length_c   1.000
_cell.angle_alpha   90.00
_cell.angle_beta   90.00
_cell.angle_gamma   90.00
#
_symmetry.space_group_name_H-M   'P 1'
#
loop_
_entity.id
_entity.type
_entity.pdbx_description
1 polymer ?
#
loop_
_entity_poly.entity_id
_entity_poly.type
_entity_poly.pdbx_seq_one_letter_code
_entity_poly.pdbx_strand_id
1 'polypeptide(L)'
;MKLLKGCKIKKVEQHDFERILIFELEKKEERLKLIAELFSKGNLFLLDESMKIIALLERQEWKHRKLKLNEKYEFPPESFSPSKGYDAFKERLRSQKKRKVVVALAKDLNFGGILAEEICMRSGIDKSRSVDELSLDEVQSLYSALLEILSLPTNPRIILSNENEAIDVVPIAFKIYEGKKSKSFENFNSALDEFFSKKELAMVEKEKLDALEKLLERKKIQENLIKEYESKLKDLKLKADFIYQHLHEIDALLSEIREMRKSSSFSEVKEKFVGKKLYGFKILSLDEKGEIEIEYEKSS
;
A
#
# COMPACT_ATOMS: atom_id res chain seq x y z
N MET A 1 15.26 -11.05 -12.42
CA MET A 1 16.50 -11.87 -12.26
C MET A 1 17.25 -12.20 -13.56
N LYS A 2 16.59 -12.50 -14.70
CA LYS A 2 17.28 -12.97 -15.93
C LYS A 2 18.30 -11.97 -16.51
N LEU A 3 17.99 -10.67 -16.48
CA LEU A 3 18.83 -9.63 -17.08
C LEU A 3 20.13 -9.39 -16.29
N LEU A 4 20.05 -9.28 -14.96
CA LEU A 4 21.18 -8.98 -14.08
C LEU A 4 22.05 -10.19 -13.74
N LYS A 5 21.56 -11.42 -13.96
CA LYS A 5 22.30 -12.64 -13.61
C LYS A 5 23.60 -12.71 -14.42
N GLY A 6 24.73 -12.82 -13.72
CA GLY A 6 26.07 -12.90 -14.32
C GLY A 6 26.70 -11.55 -14.66
N CYS A 7 26.04 -10.43 -14.35
CA CYS A 7 26.66 -9.10 -14.47
C CYS A 7 27.70 -8.89 -13.35
N LYS A 8 28.77 -8.17 -13.66
CA LYS A 8 29.75 -7.65 -12.69
C LYS A 8 29.55 -6.15 -12.51
N ILE A 9 29.60 -5.67 -11.27
CA ILE A 9 29.62 -4.22 -10.99
C ILE A 9 31.03 -3.71 -11.28
N LYS A 10 31.15 -2.72 -12.16
CA LYS A 10 32.40 -2.05 -12.52
C LYS A 10 32.63 -0.78 -11.73
N LYS A 11 31.55 -0.04 -11.50
CA LYS A 11 31.57 1.25 -10.82
C LYS A 11 30.28 1.44 -10.06
N VAL A 12 30.38 2.10 -8.92
CA VAL A 12 29.26 2.64 -8.17
C VAL A 12 29.55 4.11 -7.95
N GLU A 13 28.63 4.98 -8.34
CA GLU A 13 28.76 6.41 -8.14
C GLU A 13 27.42 7.05 -7.77
N GLN A 14 27.50 8.18 -7.09
CA GLN A 14 26.35 9.05 -6.85
C GLN A 14 26.26 10.06 -8.00
N HIS A 15 25.04 10.34 -8.47
CA HIS A 15 24.82 11.41 -9.44
C HIS A 15 24.74 12.77 -8.73
N ASP A 16 25.81 13.57 -8.83
CA ASP A 16 25.93 14.86 -8.16
C ASP A 16 25.59 14.75 -6.65
N PHE A 17 24.91 15.74 -6.07
CA PHE A 17 24.41 15.70 -4.69
C PHE A 17 22.97 15.16 -4.60
N GLU A 18 22.50 14.44 -5.62
CA GLU A 18 21.18 13.83 -5.62
C GLU A 18 21.17 12.49 -4.91
N ARG A 19 19.99 12.08 -4.44
CA ARG A 19 19.74 10.73 -3.87
C ARG A 19 19.58 9.70 -4.99
N ILE A 20 20.57 9.62 -5.88
CA ILE A 20 20.59 8.75 -7.04
C ILE A 20 21.92 8.01 -7.11
N LEU A 21 21.85 6.68 -7.10
CA LEU A 21 23.01 5.81 -7.29
C LEU A 21 23.01 5.25 -8.71
N ILE A 22 24.19 5.25 -9.35
CA ILE A 22 24.43 4.68 -10.66
C ILE A 22 25.42 3.53 -10.48
N PHE A 23 25.00 2.34 -10.89
CA PHE A 23 25.84 1.16 -10.95
C PHE A 23 26.13 0.85 -12.42
N GLU A 24 27.41 0.90 -12.80
CA GLU A 24 27.85 0.44 -14.12
C GLU A 24 28.06 -1.07 -14.06
N LEU A 25 27.36 -1.79 -14.94
CA LEU A 25 27.35 -3.24 -14.98
C LEU A 25 27.94 -3.73 -16.30
N GLU A 26 28.68 -4.82 -16.25
CA GLU A 26 29.23 -5.48 -17.44
C GLU A 26 28.83 -6.96 -17.46
N LYS A 27 28.40 -7.44 -18.63
CA LYS A 27 28.11 -8.85 -18.89
C LYS A 27 28.61 -9.25 -20.27
N LYS A 28 29.75 -9.96 -20.32
CA LYS A 28 30.46 -10.27 -21.57
C LYS A 28 30.79 -8.96 -22.32
N GLU A 29 30.16 -8.74 -23.48
CA GLU A 29 30.34 -7.54 -24.31
C GLU A 29 29.22 -6.50 -24.07
N GLU A 30 28.21 -6.81 -23.27
CA GLU A 30 27.11 -5.88 -22.96
C GLU A 30 27.48 -5.00 -21.75
N ARG A 31 27.32 -3.68 -21.87
CA ARG A 31 27.33 -2.76 -20.73
C ARG A 31 25.92 -2.29 -20.42
N LEU A 32 25.59 -2.28 -19.14
CA LEU A 32 24.29 -1.87 -18.62
C LEU A 32 24.49 -0.85 -17.50
N LYS A 33 23.46 -0.07 -17.21
CA LYS A 33 23.43 0.79 -16.03
C LYS A 33 22.21 0.46 -15.18
N LEU A 34 22.42 0.27 -13.89
CA LEU A 34 21.34 0.20 -12.92
C LEU A 34 21.29 1.53 -12.16
N ILE A 35 20.17 2.24 -12.24
CA ILE A 35 19.96 3.51 -11.55
C ILE A 35 18.94 3.30 -10.44
N ALA A 36 19.32 3.65 -9.21
CA ALA A 36 18.43 3.65 -8.05
C ALA A 36 18.13 5.09 -7.62
N GLU A 37 16.87 5.50 -7.69
CA GLU A 37 16.38 6.76 -7.13
C GLU A 37 15.86 6.51 -5.72
N LEU A 38 16.45 7.15 -4.72
CA LEU A 38 16.18 6.93 -3.29
C LEU A 38 15.38 8.08 -2.67
N PHE A 39 14.45 8.65 -3.43
CA PHE A 39 13.55 9.73 -2.99
C PHE A 39 12.10 9.41 -3.37
N SER A 40 11.14 10.10 -2.75
CA SER A 40 9.71 9.81 -2.91
C SER A 40 9.42 8.32 -2.57
N LYS A 41 8.72 7.59 -3.44
CA LYS A 41 8.48 6.14 -3.31
C LYS A 41 9.71 5.28 -3.62
N GLY A 42 10.78 5.89 -4.10
CA GLY A 42 11.93 5.19 -4.69
C GLY A 42 11.61 4.59 -6.05
N ASN A 43 12.65 4.34 -6.85
CA ASN A 43 12.50 3.59 -8.11
C ASN A 43 13.84 2.98 -8.53
N LEU A 44 13.78 1.95 -9.38
CA LEU A 44 14.95 1.25 -9.88
C LEU A 44 14.80 1.05 -11.39
N PHE A 45 15.82 1.45 -12.15
CA PHE A 45 15.84 1.37 -13.60
C PHE A 45 17.05 0.59 -14.06
N LEU A 46 16.83 -0.36 -14.97
CA LEU A 46 17.90 -0.99 -15.73
C LEU A 46 17.92 -0.41 -17.13
N LEU A 47 19.08 0.09 -17.53
CA LEU A 47 19.30 0.79 -18.79
C LEU A 47 20.34 0.05 -19.63
N ASP A 48 20.22 0.17 -20.95
CA ASP A 48 21.29 -0.20 -21.89
C ASP A 48 22.35 0.91 -22.04
N GLU A 49 23.35 0.68 -22.91
CA GLU A 49 24.43 1.64 -23.18
C GLU A 49 23.94 3.00 -23.69
N SER A 50 22.78 3.03 -24.36
CA SER A 50 22.17 4.24 -24.92
C SER A 50 21.30 5.02 -23.92
N MET A 51 21.31 4.61 -22.64
CA MET A 51 20.44 5.10 -21.57
C MET A 51 18.95 4.77 -21.78
N LYS A 52 18.61 3.78 -22.60
CA LYS A 52 17.23 3.35 -22.80
C LYS A 52 16.80 2.40 -21.69
N ILE A 53 15.61 2.63 -21.13
CA ILE A 53 15.03 1.84 -20.03
C ILE A 53 14.60 0.47 -20.55
N ILE A 54 15.34 -0.57 -20.18
CA ILE A 54 15.02 -1.97 -20.53
C ILE A 54 14.26 -2.70 -19.42
N ALA A 55 14.35 -2.23 -18.18
CA ALA A 55 13.48 -2.64 -17.08
C ALA A 55 13.31 -1.51 -16.06
N LEU A 56 12.19 -1.51 -15.34
CA LEU A 56 11.93 -0.60 -14.24
C LEU A 56 11.01 -1.23 -13.19
N LEU A 57 11.12 -0.78 -11.94
CA LEU A 57 10.27 -1.25 -10.83
C LEU A 57 8.85 -0.66 -10.94
N GLU A 58 8.75 0.66 -11.08
CA GLU A 58 7.45 1.36 -11.23
C GLU A 58 7.46 2.32 -12.41
N ARG A 59 6.37 2.33 -13.19
CA ARG A 59 6.15 3.35 -14.23
C ARG A 59 5.75 4.67 -13.58
N GLN A 60 6.41 5.76 -13.96
CA GLN A 60 6.18 7.08 -13.40
C GLN A 60 6.08 8.12 -14.52
N GLU A 61 5.04 8.94 -14.47
CA GLU A 61 4.80 10.01 -15.43
C GLU A 61 4.56 11.32 -14.68
N TRP A 62 5.46 12.27 -14.88
CA TRP A 62 5.35 13.64 -14.39
C TRP A 62 5.15 14.59 -15.57
N LYS A 63 4.77 15.84 -15.26
CA LYS A 63 4.60 16.90 -16.27
C LYS A 63 5.81 17.10 -17.19
N HIS A 64 7.02 16.84 -16.68
CA HIS A 64 8.28 17.11 -17.38
C HIS A 64 9.15 15.87 -17.61
N ARG A 65 8.68 14.67 -17.23
CA ARG A 65 9.51 13.45 -17.24
C ARG A 65 8.63 12.22 -17.37
N LYS A 66 8.88 11.37 -18.37
CA LYS A 66 8.16 10.09 -18.56
C LYS A 66 9.13 8.93 -18.42
N LEU A 67 8.95 8.11 -17.39
CA LEU A 67 9.76 6.93 -17.14
C LEU A 67 8.93 5.67 -17.40
N LYS A 68 9.13 5.10 -18.58
CA LYS A 68 8.50 3.85 -19.02
C LYS A 68 9.48 3.01 -19.84
N LEU A 69 9.15 1.74 -20.02
CA LEU A 69 9.94 0.82 -20.84
C LEU A 69 10.17 1.38 -22.24
N ASN A 70 11.37 1.12 -22.76
CA ASN A 70 11.84 1.50 -24.10
C ASN A 70 12.00 3.00 -24.37
N GLU A 71 11.87 3.85 -23.37
CA GLU A 71 12.20 5.28 -23.49
C GLU A 71 13.59 5.56 -22.96
N LYS A 72 14.16 6.70 -23.36
CA LYS A 72 15.42 7.19 -22.80
C LYS A 72 15.20 7.66 -21.37
N TYR A 73 16.09 7.26 -20.47
CA TYR A 73 16.11 7.75 -19.10
C TYR A 73 16.61 9.19 -19.05
N GLU A 74 15.89 10.03 -18.32
CA GLU A 74 16.26 11.40 -18.01
C GLU A 74 16.42 11.54 -16.50
N PHE A 75 17.45 12.22 -16.04
CA PHE A 75 17.62 12.55 -14.62
C PHE A 75 16.54 13.56 -14.18
N PRO A 76 16.19 13.63 -12.88
CA PRO A 76 15.35 14.71 -12.39
C PRO A 76 16.02 16.08 -12.62
N PRO A 77 15.24 17.19 -12.59
CA PRO A 77 15.80 18.53 -12.71
C PRO A 77 16.89 18.78 -11.67
N GLU A 78 17.96 19.45 -12.11
CA GLU A 78 19.13 19.72 -11.28
C GLU A 78 18.78 20.57 -10.05
N SER A 79 19.31 20.18 -8.89
CA SER A 79 19.20 20.95 -7.65
C SER A 79 20.52 21.64 -7.26
N PHE A 80 20.54 22.21 -6.06
CA PHE A 80 21.77 22.79 -5.52
C PHE A 80 22.73 21.69 -5.10
N SER A 81 24.00 21.81 -5.48
CA SER A 81 25.09 20.92 -5.06
C SER A 81 26.11 21.74 -4.26
N PRO A 82 26.57 21.27 -3.08
CA PRO A 82 27.60 21.95 -2.31
C PRO A 82 28.88 22.23 -3.09
N SER A 83 29.17 21.43 -4.13
CA SER A 83 30.29 21.60 -5.06
C SER A 83 30.25 22.91 -5.85
N LYS A 84 29.07 23.55 -5.99
CA LYS A 84 28.88 24.83 -6.67
C LYS A 84 29.39 26.05 -5.87
N GLY A 85 29.81 25.85 -4.62
CA GLY A 85 30.41 26.90 -3.81
C GLY A 85 29.42 27.82 -3.08
N TYR A 86 29.99 28.75 -2.30
CA TYR A 86 29.23 29.67 -1.45
C TYR A 86 28.33 30.62 -2.23
N ASP A 87 28.79 31.18 -3.36
CA ASP A 87 28.01 32.17 -4.11
C ASP A 87 26.71 31.57 -4.65
N ALA A 88 26.77 30.35 -5.20
CA ALA A 88 25.59 29.62 -5.65
C ALA A 88 24.65 29.27 -4.47
N PHE A 89 25.20 28.92 -3.31
CA PHE A 89 24.42 28.68 -2.09
C PHE A 89 23.66 29.94 -1.66
N LYS A 90 24.37 31.05 -1.56
CA LYS A 90 23.85 32.37 -1.16
C LYS A 90 22.76 32.84 -2.13
N GLU A 91 23.01 32.76 -3.43
CA GLU A 91 22.04 33.14 -4.46
C GLU A 91 20.77 32.30 -4.36
N ARG A 92 20.92 30.97 -4.33
CA ARG A 92 19.80 30.04 -4.24
C ARG A 92 19.00 30.26 -2.97
N LEU A 93 19.65 30.39 -1.82
CA LEU A 93 18.98 30.61 -0.54
C LEU A 93 18.23 31.95 -0.57
N ARG A 94 18.90 33.06 -0.90
CA ARG A 94 18.30 34.41 -0.86
C ARG A 94 17.18 34.62 -1.87
N SER A 95 17.10 33.80 -2.92
CA SER A 95 15.96 33.80 -3.83
C SER A 95 14.63 33.40 -3.15
N GLN A 96 14.69 32.70 -2.00
CA GLN A 96 13.54 32.15 -1.27
C GLN A 96 12.97 33.14 -0.24
N LYS A 97 12.60 34.34 -0.69
CA LYS A 97 12.06 35.41 0.17
C LYS A 97 10.84 34.96 0.97
N LYS A 98 10.68 35.46 2.20
CA LYS A 98 9.56 35.15 3.12
C LYS A 98 9.46 33.69 3.57
N ARG A 99 10.39 32.83 3.13
CA ARG A 99 10.40 31.42 3.47
C ARG A 99 11.19 31.21 4.75
N LYS A 100 10.74 30.29 5.60
CA LYS A 100 11.51 29.87 6.78
C LYS A 100 12.83 29.25 6.34
N VAL A 101 13.93 29.59 7.00
CA VAL A 101 15.29 29.11 6.68
C VAL A 101 15.34 27.60 6.52
N VAL A 102 14.77 26.84 7.47
CA VAL A 102 14.76 25.37 7.42
C VAL A 102 14.03 24.80 6.22
N VAL A 103 12.94 25.45 5.81
CA VAL A 103 12.14 24.99 4.66
C VAL A 103 12.90 25.28 3.37
N ALA A 104 13.59 26.42 3.29
CA ALA A 104 14.42 26.77 2.15
C ALA A 104 15.57 25.79 1.97
N LEU A 105 16.31 25.50 3.05
CA LEU A 105 17.38 24.50 3.06
C LEU A 105 16.86 23.10 2.69
N ALA A 106 15.75 22.66 3.28
CA ALA A 106 15.24 21.30 3.07
C ALA A 106 14.70 21.07 1.65
N LYS A 107 13.95 22.03 1.10
CA LYS A 107 13.21 21.85 -0.16
C LYS A 107 13.87 22.51 -1.37
N ASP A 108 14.42 23.71 -1.22
CA ASP A 108 14.93 24.49 -2.36
C ASP A 108 16.40 24.26 -2.64
N LEU A 109 17.16 23.90 -1.58
CA LEU A 109 18.54 23.44 -1.66
C LEU A 109 18.68 21.90 -1.55
N ASN A 110 17.57 21.16 -1.50
CA ASN A 110 17.51 19.69 -1.54
C ASN A 110 18.28 18.97 -0.41
N PHE A 111 18.46 19.58 0.77
CA PHE A 111 19.13 18.92 1.90
C PHE A 111 18.22 17.94 2.66
N GLY A 112 16.91 18.00 2.47
CA GLY A 112 15.97 17.25 3.31
C GLY A 112 15.84 17.84 4.72
N GLY A 113 14.82 17.38 5.45
CA GLY A 113 14.43 18.01 6.73
C GLY A 113 15.50 17.89 7.82
N ILE A 114 16.02 16.68 8.02
CA ILE A 114 16.96 16.39 9.11
C ILE A 114 18.27 17.17 8.93
N LEU A 115 18.86 17.13 7.74
CA LEU A 115 20.09 17.87 7.46
C LEU A 115 19.88 19.39 7.51
N ALA A 116 18.72 19.89 7.06
CA ALA A 116 18.39 21.31 7.19
C ALA A 116 18.31 21.75 8.67
N GLU A 117 17.70 20.93 9.54
CA GLU A 117 17.69 21.23 10.98
C GLU A 117 19.09 21.17 11.59
N GLU A 118 19.91 20.20 11.17
CA GLU A 118 21.30 20.06 11.63
C GLU A 118 22.17 21.27 11.24
N ILE A 119 22.01 21.77 10.00
CA ILE A 119 22.70 22.98 9.54
C ILE A 119 22.33 24.18 10.42
N CYS A 120 21.03 24.41 10.64
CA CYS A 120 20.55 25.51 11.50
C CYS A 120 21.06 25.38 12.94
N MET A 121 21.03 24.16 13.50
CA MET A 121 21.51 23.89 14.85
C MET A 121 23.00 24.18 15.00
N ARG A 122 23.83 23.76 14.03
CA ARG A 122 25.28 24.03 14.06
C ARG A 122 25.62 25.49 13.84
N SER A 123 24.88 26.18 12.99
CA SER A 123 25.09 27.60 12.72
C SER A 123 24.54 28.53 13.81
N GLY A 124 23.76 28.00 14.76
CA GLY A 124 23.08 28.79 15.79
C GLY A 124 21.96 29.68 15.25
N ILE A 125 21.44 29.40 14.05
CA ILE A 125 20.39 30.21 13.40
C ILE A 125 19.04 29.57 13.67
N ASP A 126 18.09 30.37 14.15
CA ASP A 126 16.73 29.91 14.35
C ASP A 126 16.12 29.44 13.01
N LYS A 127 15.78 28.16 13.00
CA LYS A 127 15.19 27.44 11.87
C LYS A 127 13.88 28.06 11.36
N SER A 128 13.18 28.81 12.22
CA SER A 128 11.89 29.43 11.96
C SER A 128 11.96 30.85 11.40
N ARG A 129 13.13 31.52 11.46
CA ARG A 129 13.36 32.85 10.90
C ARG A 129 13.14 32.89 9.40
N SER A 130 12.84 34.08 8.88
CA SER A 130 12.69 34.29 7.44
C SER A 130 14.06 34.47 6.78
N VAL A 131 14.21 33.94 5.57
CA VAL A 131 15.48 34.03 4.80
C VAL A 131 15.92 35.47 4.55
N ASP A 132 14.97 36.37 4.31
CA ASP A 132 15.19 37.80 4.07
C ASP A 132 15.66 38.57 5.30
N GLU A 133 15.55 37.99 6.49
CA GLU A 133 16.06 38.57 7.73
C GLU A 133 17.54 38.20 7.99
N LEU A 134 18.14 37.32 7.17
CA LEU A 134 19.51 36.85 7.39
C LEU A 134 20.57 37.86 6.91
N SER A 135 21.53 38.16 7.78
CA SER A 135 22.74 38.89 7.41
C SER A 135 23.63 38.07 6.46
N LEU A 136 24.61 38.71 5.82
CA LEU A 136 25.59 37.98 4.99
C LEU A 136 26.42 36.99 5.81
N ASP A 137 26.81 37.38 7.03
CA ASP A 137 27.58 36.54 7.95
C ASP A 137 26.78 35.34 8.44
N GLU A 138 25.47 35.50 8.64
CA GLU A 138 24.57 34.40 8.97
C GLU A 138 24.45 33.40 7.80
N VAL A 139 24.32 33.90 6.57
CA VAL A 139 24.34 33.03 5.37
C VAL A 139 25.67 32.30 5.22
N GLN A 140 26.79 32.97 5.50
CA GLN A 140 28.12 32.34 5.52
C GLN A 140 28.22 31.26 6.61
N SER A 141 27.62 31.50 7.77
CA SER A 141 27.59 30.55 8.89
C SER A 141 26.80 29.29 8.55
N LEU A 142 25.65 29.41 7.85
CA LEU A 142 24.90 28.25 7.33
C LEU A 142 25.74 27.42 6.35
N TYR A 143 26.42 28.08 5.41
CA TYR A 143 27.25 27.37 4.44
C TYR A 143 28.46 26.69 5.09
N SER A 144 29.07 27.35 6.08
CA SER A 144 30.19 26.78 6.84
C SER A 144 29.75 25.57 7.65
N ALA A 145 28.56 25.60 8.27
CA ALA A 145 27.97 24.46 8.96
C ALA A 145 27.69 23.28 8.00
N LEU A 146 27.23 23.54 6.78
CA LEU A 146 27.08 22.51 5.74
C LEU A 146 28.42 21.84 5.42
N LEU A 147 29.48 22.62 5.16
CA LEU A 147 30.81 22.07 4.86
C LEU A 147 31.39 21.30 6.04
N GLU A 148 31.19 21.79 7.26
CA GLU A 148 31.56 21.08 8.48
C GLU A 148 30.91 19.69 8.50
N ILE A 149 29.58 19.62 8.32
CA ILE A 149 28.83 18.36 8.32
C ILE A 149 29.37 17.37 7.28
N LEU A 150 29.64 17.84 6.06
CA LEU A 150 30.17 17.00 4.98
C LEU A 150 31.58 16.46 5.25
N SER A 151 32.33 17.13 6.12
CA SER A 151 33.69 16.73 6.51
C SER A 151 33.75 15.86 7.78
N LEU A 152 32.63 15.70 8.49
CA LEU A 152 32.61 14.94 9.74
C LEU A 152 32.91 13.46 9.50
N PRO A 153 33.68 12.81 10.39
CA PRO A 153 33.88 11.39 10.32
C PRO A 153 32.56 10.64 10.54
N THR A 154 32.42 9.49 9.88
CA THR A 154 31.31 8.58 10.11
C THR A 154 31.25 8.21 11.60
N ASN A 155 30.07 8.34 12.18
CA ASN A 155 29.79 7.91 13.54
C ASN A 155 28.37 7.31 13.60
N PRO A 156 28.19 6.10 13.02
CA PRO A 156 26.90 5.47 12.87
C PRO A 156 26.22 5.18 14.21
N ARG A 157 24.97 5.59 14.34
CA ARG A 157 24.19 5.35 15.56
C ARG A 157 22.69 5.35 15.31
N ILE A 158 21.98 4.59 16.13
CA ILE A 158 20.53 4.67 16.27
C ILE A 158 20.20 5.63 17.41
N ILE A 159 19.28 6.55 17.17
CA ILE A 159 18.75 7.47 18.17
C ILE A 159 17.53 6.83 18.83
N LEU A 160 17.47 6.92 20.15
CA LEU A 160 16.43 6.30 20.96
C LEU A 160 15.54 7.35 21.62
N SER A 161 14.25 7.02 21.77
CA SER A 161 13.32 7.75 22.63
C SER A 161 13.66 7.54 24.11
N ASN A 162 12.97 8.26 25.00
CA ASN A 162 13.11 8.06 26.45
C ASN A 162 12.70 6.63 26.87
N GLU A 163 11.76 6.04 26.14
CA GLU A 163 11.24 4.67 26.30
C GLU A 163 12.13 3.60 25.61
N ASN A 164 13.31 3.99 25.13
CA ASN A 164 14.29 3.15 24.42
C ASN A 164 13.79 2.60 23.06
N GLU A 165 12.82 3.25 22.44
CA GLU A 165 12.39 2.92 21.08
C GLU A 165 13.30 3.59 20.05
N ALA A 166 13.63 2.88 18.96
CA ALA A 166 14.42 3.43 17.88
C ALA A 166 13.59 4.44 17.07
N ILE A 167 14.03 5.71 17.07
CA ILE A 167 13.29 6.80 16.40
C ILE A 167 13.98 7.30 15.13
N ASP A 168 15.31 7.17 15.04
CA ASP A 168 16.06 7.53 13.85
C ASP A 168 17.40 6.77 13.78
N VAL A 169 18.03 6.77 12.60
CA VAL A 169 19.34 6.17 12.34
C VAL A 169 20.18 7.13 11.51
N VAL A 170 21.35 7.50 12.02
CA VAL A 170 22.18 8.55 11.43
C VAL A 170 23.62 8.08 11.19
N PRO A 171 24.25 8.51 10.08
CA PRO A 171 25.60 8.08 9.73
C PRO A 171 26.68 8.86 10.49
N ILE A 172 26.33 10.00 11.08
CA ILE A 172 27.22 10.86 11.86
C ILE A 172 26.50 11.35 13.13
N ALA A 173 27.26 11.93 14.06
CA ALA A 173 26.69 12.48 15.30
C ALA A 173 26.04 13.85 15.04
N PHE A 174 24.73 13.86 14.79
CA PHE A 174 23.95 15.10 14.64
C PHE A 174 23.70 15.81 15.97
N LYS A 175 23.91 17.13 16.01
CA LYS A 175 23.64 18.00 17.18
C LYS A 175 22.16 18.13 17.48
N ILE A 176 21.27 18.00 16.50
CA ILE A 176 19.81 18.01 16.75
C ILE A 176 19.32 16.87 17.66
N TYR A 177 20.16 15.85 17.88
CA TYR A 177 19.90 14.73 18.79
C TYR A 177 20.74 14.79 20.07
N GLU A 178 21.42 15.90 20.34
CA GLU A 178 22.15 16.10 21.57
C GLU A 178 21.20 15.97 22.79
N GLY A 179 21.68 15.28 23.83
CA GLY A 179 20.87 14.93 25.00
C GLY A 179 19.94 13.72 24.84
N LYS A 180 19.79 13.16 23.63
CA LYS A 180 19.04 11.90 23.43
C LYS A 180 19.92 10.67 23.68
N LYS A 181 19.30 9.59 24.13
CA LYS A 181 19.94 8.27 24.20
C LYS A 181 20.27 7.81 22.78
N SER A 182 21.41 7.13 22.61
CA SER A 182 21.80 6.55 21.33
C SER A 182 22.58 5.25 21.50
N LYS A 183 22.55 4.40 20.46
CA LYS A 183 23.31 3.16 20.36
C LYS A 183 24.26 3.25 19.17
N SER A 184 25.56 3.17 19.40
CA SER A 184 26.59 3.24 18.36
C SER A 184 26.80 1.91 17.65
N PHE A 185 27.27 1.98 16.40
CA PHE A 185 27.57 0.84 15.55
C PHE A 185 28.92 1.03 14.85
N GLU A 186 29.55 -0.07 14.46
CA GLU A 186 30.83 -0.07 13.76
C GLU A 186 30.73 0.57 12.37
N ASN A 187 29.65 0.26 11.64
CA ASN A 187 29.39 0.80 10.32
C ASN A 187 27.89 1.11 10.14
N PHE A 188 27.57 1.93 9.14
CA PHE A 188 26.20 2.40 8.93
C PHE A 188 25.25 1.30 8.45
N ASN A 189 25.75 0.28 7.74
CA ASN A 189 24.93 -0.85 7.32
C ASN A 189 24.40 -1.62 8.54
N SER A 190 25.25 -1.92 9.52
CA SER A 190 24.82 -2.59 10.75
C SER A 190 23.80 -1.77 11.56
N ALA A 191 23.92 -0.44 11.54
CA ALA A 191 22.93 0.44 12.16
C ALA A 191 21.58 0.40 11.41
N LEU A 192 21.61 0.42 10.08
CA LEU A 192 20.40 0.31 9.24
C LEU A 192 19.73 -1.06 9.42
N ASP A 193 20.50 -2.15 9.41
CA ASP A 193 19.99 -3.51 9.60
C ASP A 193 19.23 -3.63 10.91
N GLU A 194 19.82 -3.18 12.04
CA GLU A 194 19.14 -3.19 13.34
C GLU A 194 17.89 -2.30 13.34
N PHE A 195 17.97 -1.10 12.76
CA PHE A 195 16.88 -0.13 12.75
C PHE A 195 15.66 -0.65 11.97
N PHE A 196 15.88 -1.20 10.77
CA PHE A 196 14.81 -1.65 9.89
C PHE A 196 14.32 -3.07 10.21
N SER A 197 15.16 -3.97 10.74
CA SER A 197 14.75 -5.35 11.08
C SER A 197 13.52 -5.39 11.99
N LYS A 198 13.48 -4.53 13.02
CA LYS A 198 12.33 -4.46 13.95
C LYS A 198 11.05 -3.98 13.26
N LYS A 199 11.18 -3.02 12.33
CA LYS A 199 10.05 -2.42 11.62
C LYS A 199 9.51 -3.37 10.54
N GLU A 200 10.39 -4.05 9.81
CA GLU A 200 10.01 -5.07 8.83
C GLU A 200 9.29 -6.24 9.50
N LEU A 201 9.80 -6.73 10.63
CA LEU A 201 9.12 -7.75 11.44
C LEU A 201 7.71 -7.31 11.84
N ALA A 202 7.56 -6.08 12.35
CA ALA A 202 6.26 -5.54 12.72
C ALA A 202 5.28 -5.40 11.53
N MET A 203 5.78 -5.03 10.35
CA MET A 203 4.95 -4.97 9.13
C MET A 203 4.49 -6.36 8.68
N VAL A 204 5.37 -7.36 8.69
CA VAL A 204 5.03 -8.74 8.36
C VAL A 204 4.03 -9.32 9.37
N GLU A 205 4.19 -9.03 10.66
CA GLU A 205 3.23 -9.43 11.69
C GLU A 205 1.85 -8.80 11.49
N LYS A 206 1.80 -7.52 11.16
CA LYS A 206 0.55 -6.83 10.85
C LYS A 206 -0.16 -7.42 9.63
N GLU A 207 0.56 -7.67 8.55
CA GLU A 207 -0.01 -8.30 7.34
C GLU A 207 -0.58 -9.70 7.63
N LYS A 208 0.10 -10.47 8.48
CA LYS A 208 -0.41 -11.77 8.94
C LYS A 208 -1.68 -11.62 9.77
N LEU A 209 -1.75 -10.60 10.63
CA LEU A 209 -2.94 -10.31 11.44
C LEU A 209 -4.14 -9.95 10.56
N ASP A 210 -3.95 -9.02 9.61
CA ASP A 210 -5.00 -8.60 8.66
C ASP A 210 -5.47 -9.78 7.78
N ALA A 211 -4.55 -10.66 7.39
CA ALA A 211 -4.89 -11.88 6.64
C ALA A 211 -5.69 -12.88 7.49
N LEU A 212 -5.32 -13.04 8.77
CA LEU A 212 -6.02 -13.90 9.71
C LEU A 212 -7.44 -13.41 9.99
N GLU A 213 -7.64 -12.10 10.18
CA GLU A 213 -8.96 -11.51 10.38
C GLU A 213 -9.89 -11.79 9.20
N LYS A 214 -9.42 -11.61 7.97
CA LYS A 214 -10.18 -11.93 6.74
C LYS A 214 -10.55 -13.42 6.66
N LEU A 215 -9.65 -14.30 7.09
CA LEU A 215 -9.91 -15.75 7.14
C LEU A 215 -10.98 -16.10 8.18
N LEU A 216 -10.92 -15.50 9.37
CA LEU A 216 -11.92 -15.71 10.43
C LEU A 216 -13.31 -15.20 10.01
N GLU A 217 -13.37 -14.06 9.34
CA GLU A 217 -14.64 -13.52 8.81
C GLU A 217 -15.26 -14.46 7.77
N ARG A 218 -14.44 -14.96 6.82
CA ARG A 218 -14.88 -15.97 5.84
C ARG A 218 -15.39 -17.25 6.50
N LYS A 219 -14.68 -17.74 7.53
CA LYS A 219 -15.09 -18.93 8.29
C LYS A 219 -16.47 -18.71 8.94
N LYS A 220 -16.70 -17.56 9.56
CA LYS A 220 -17.98 -17.22 10.19
C LYS A 220 -19.13 -17.19 9.18
N ILE A 221 -18.89 -16.64 7.99
CA ILE A 221 -19.88 -16.64 6.90
C ILE A 221 -20.22 -18.07 6.49
N GLN A 222 -19.21 -18.93 6.31
CA GLN A 222 -19.41 -20.34 5.93
C GLN A 222 -20.18 -21.11 7.01
N GLU A 223 -19.86 -20.92 8.29
CA GLU A 223 -20.58 -21.56 9.41
C GLU A 223 -22.06 -21.15 9.44
N ASN A 224 -22.37 -19.88 9.14
CA ASN A 224 -23.77 -19.43 9.05
C ASN A 224 -24.49 -20.03 7.84
N LEU A 225 -23.84 -20.14 6.67
CA LEU A 225 -24.42 -20.82 5.51
C LEU A 225 -24.72 -22.29 5.79
N ILE A 226 -23.81 -23.00 6.47
CA ILE A 226 -24.02 -24.40 6.84
C ILE A 226 -25.28 -24.54 7.70
N LYS A 227 -25.44 -23.70 8.73
CA LYS A 227 -26.64 -23.70 9.59
C LYS A 227 -27.92 -23.42 8.81
N GLU A 228 -27.87 -22.48 7.86
CA GLU A 228 -29.01 -22.18 7.00
C GLU A 228 -29.39 -23.38 6.11
N TYR A 229 -28.39 -24.04 5.51
CA TYR A 229 -28.61 -25.24 4.70
C TYR A 229 -29.13 -26.42 5.53
N GLU A 230 -28.64 -26.61 6.76
CA GLU A 230 -29.14 -27.64 7.67
C GLU A 230 -30.62 -27.40 8.02
N SER A 231 -31.00 -26.14 8.28
CA SER A 231 -32.40 -25.77 8.52
C SER A 231 -33.28 -26.03 7.30
N LYS A 232 -32.83 -25.62 6.11
CA LYS A 232 -33.52 -25.91 4.83
C LYS A 232 -33.66 -27.40 4.56
N LEU A 233 -32.61 -28.18 4.84
CA LEU A 233 -32.63 -29.63 4.65
C LEU A 233 -33.63 -30.30 5.60
N LYS A 234 -33.75 -29.80 6.84
CA LYS A 234 -34.76 -30.27 7.80
C LYS A 234 -36.18 -29.96 7.32
N ASP A 235 -36.43 -28.74 6.85
CA ASP A 235 -37.73 -28.33 6.29
C ASP A 235 -38.12 -29.17 5.06
N LEU A 236 -37.18 -29.33 4.11
CA LEU A 236 -37.41 -30.14 2.91
C LEU A 236 -37.66 -31.61 3.24
N LYS A 237 -36.97 -32.18 4.24
CA LYS A 237 -37.25 -33.54 4.71
C LYS A 237 -38.67 -33.66 5.27
N LEU A 238 -39.10 -32.72 6.12
CA LEU A 238 -40.46 -32.72 6.66
C LEU A 238 -41.52 -32.64 5.55
N LYS A 239 -41.29 -31.80 4.54
CA LYS A 239 -42.15 -31.70 3.37
C LYS A 239 -42.17 -32.99 2.55
N ALA A 240 -41.01 -33.60 2.32
CA ALA A 240 -40.92 -34.87 1.58
C ALA A 240 -41.62 -36.00 2.33
N ASP A 241 -41.41 -36.11 3.65
CA ASP A 241 -42.08 -37.10 4.50
C ASP A 241 -43.60 -36.90 4.48
N PHE A 242 -44.07 -35.64 4.52
CA PHE A 242 -45.49 -35.31 4.42
C PHE A 242 -46.09 -35.74 3.07
N ILE A 243 -45.41 -35.43 1.97
CA ILE A 243 -45.87 -35.86 0.63
C ILE A 243 -45.94 -37.39 0.56
N TYR A 244 -44.93 -38.08 1.09
CA TYR A 244 -44.90 -39.54 1.10
C TYR A 244 -46.05 -40.15 1.92
N GLN A 245 -46.37 -39.56 3.07
CA GLN A 245 -47.49 -40.00 3.92
C GLN A 245 -48.86 -39.82 3.28
N HIS A 246 -49.02 -38.83 2.40
CA HIS A 246 -50.29 -38.49 1.76
C HIS A 246 -50.25 -38.59 0.23
N LEU A 247 -49.45 -39.53 -0.28
CA LEU A 247 -49.17 -39.62 -1.71
C LEU A 247 -50.46 -39.81 -2.52
N HIS A 248 -51.37 -40.66 -2.04
CA HIS A 248 -52.62 -40.97 -2.73
C HIS A 248 -53.57 -39.76 -2.78
N GLU A 249 -53.73 -39.04 -1.67
CA GLU A 249 -54.59 -37.87 -1.58
C GLU A 249 -54.03 -36.69 -2.41
N ILE A 250 -52.70 -36.51 -2.38
CA ILE A 250 -52.02 -35.48 -3.19
C ILE A 250 -52.11 -35.82 -4.68
N ASP A 251 -51.88 -37.07 -5.09
CA ASP A 251 -52.00 -37.48 -6.49
C ASP A 251 -53.44 -37.35 -7.01
N ALA A 252 -54.44 -37.68 -6.18
CA ALA A 252 -55.85 -37.48 -6.52
C ALA A 252 -56.18 -35.99 -6.73
N LEU A 253 -55.75 -35.14 -5.80
CA LEU A 253 -55.92 -33.69 -5.89
C LEU A 253 -55.26 -33.11 -7.14
N LEU A 254 -53.98 -33.47 -7.39
CA LEU A 254 -53.24 -33.01 -8.55
C LEU A 254 -53.86 -33.49 -9.86
N SER A 255 -54.38 -34.71 -9.90
CA SER A 255 -55.05 -35.27 -11.08
C SER A 255 -56.35 -34.53 -11.38
N GLU A 256 -57.15 -34.23 -10.36
CA GLU A 256 -58.41 -33.49 -10.54
C GLU A 256 -58.18 -32.05 -11.04
N ILE A 257 -57.17 -31.37 -10.47
CA ILE A 257 -56.78 -30.02 -10.92
C ILE A 257 -56.24 -30.06 -12.35
N ARG A 258 -55.41 -31.06 -12.70
CA ARG A 258 -54.86 -31.22 -14.05
C ARG A 258 -55.93 -31.51 -15.09
N GLU A 259 -56.91 -32.35 -14.78
CA GLU A 259 -58.03 -32.64 -15.68
C GLU A 259 -58.87 -31.38 -15.92
N MET A 260 -59.21 -30.62 -14.88
CA MET A 260 -59.99 -29.40 -15.06
C MET A 260 -59.23 -28.34 -15.86
N ARG A 261 -57.90 -28.24 -15.69
CA ARG A 261 -57.06 -27.32 -16.46
C ARG A 261 -57.06 -27.61 -17.96
N LYS A 262 -57.40 -28.83 -18.40
CA LYS A 262 -57.50 -29.16 -19.84
C LYS A 262 -58.74 -28.58 -20.50
N SER A 263 -59.82 -28.38 -19.74
CA SER A 263 -61.15 -28.04 -20.26
C SER A 263 -61.68 -26.68 -19.80
N SER A 264 -61.04 -26.02 -18.83
CA SER A 264 -61.53 -24.79 -18.20
C SER A 264 -60.46 -23.70 -18.11
N SER A 265 -60.89 -22.45 -18.03
CA SER A 265 -59.98 -21.30 -17.86
C SER A 265 -59.37 -21.31 -16.45
N PHE A 266 -58.20 -20.68 -16.30
CA PHE A 266 -57.51 -20.65 -15.01
C PHE A 266 -58.32 -19.97 -13.89
N SER A 267 -59.11 -18.95 -14.23
CA SER A 267 -60.03 -18.29 -13.29
C SER A 267 -61.10 -19.25 -12.76
N GLU A 268 -61.67 -20.09 -13.63
CA GLU A 268 -62.67 -21.10 -13.24
C GLU A 268 -62.05 -22.20 -12.35
N VAL A 269 -60.81 -22.60 -12.64
CA VAL A 269 -60.05 -23.55 -11.81
C VAL A 269 -59.82 -22.93 -10.41
N LYS A 270 -59.39 -21.67 -10.33
CA LYS A 270 -59.22 -20.98 -9.04
C LYS A 270 -60.52 -20.92 -8.24
N GLU A 271 -61.63 -20.53 -8.86
CA GLU A 271 -62.93 -20.45 -8.19
C GLU A 271 -63.40 -21.80 -7.64
N LYS A 272 -63.11 -22.90 -8.35
CA LYS A 272 -63.51 -24.24 -7.91
C LYS A 272 -62.67 -24.74 -6.73
N PHE A 273 -61.37 -24.49 -6.75
CA PHE A 273 -60.43 -25.15 -5.82
C PHE A 273 -60.00 -24.25 -4.65
N VAL A 274 -59.72 -22.96 -4.88
CA VAL A 274 -59.17 -22.07 -3.84
C VAL A 274 -60.23 -21.83 -2.74
N GLY A 275 -59.80 -21.95 -1.49
CA GLY A 275 -60.65 -21.84 -0.30
C GLY A 275 -61.51 -23.06 -0.01
N LYS A 276 -61.43 -24.12 -0.82
CA LYS A 276 -62.17 -25.38 -0.60
C LYS A 276 -61.31 -26.42 0.12
N LYS A 277 -61.98 -27.35 0.82
CA LYS A 277 -61.36 -28.51 1.47
C LYS A 277 -61.63 -29.76 0.63
N LEU A 278 -60.58 -30.39 0.12
CA LEU A 278 -60.61 -31.56 -0.76
C LEU A 278 -59.55 -32.55 -0.31
N TYR A 279 -59.90 -33.84 -0.24
CA TYR A 279 -58.98 -34.90 0.19
C TYR A 279 -58.27 -34.63 1.53
N GLY A 280 -58.93 -33.90 2.45
CA GLY A 280 -58.37 -33.51 3.74
C GLY A 280 -57.53 -32.23 3.74
N PHE A 281 -57.21 -31.67 2.57
CA PHE A 281 -56.44 -30.45 2.39
C PHE A 281 -57.33 -29.25 2.10
N LYS A 282 -57.07 -28.12 2.76
CA LYS A 282 -57.65 -26.83 2.40
C LYS A 282 -56.70 -26.12 1.45
N ILE A 283 -57.18 -25.79 0.24
CA ILE A 283 -56.35 -25.15 -0.78
C ILE A 283 -56.32 -23.64 -0.50
N LEU A 284 -55.16 -23.11 -0.17
CA LEU A 284 -54.97 -21.70 0.17
C LEU A 284 -54.74 -20.86 -1.08
N SER A 285 -53.90 -21.34 -1.99
CA SER A 285 -53.57 -20.65 -3.22
C SER A 285 -53.22 -21.62 -4.34
N LEU A 286 -53.41 -21.15 -5.58
CA LEU A 286 -53.07 -21.84 -6.80
C LEU A 286 -52.57 -20.79 -7.78
N ASP A 287 -51.38 -20.94 -8.34
CA ASP A 287 -50.80 -19.96 -9.27
C ASP A 287 -50.71 -20.49 -10.71
N GLU A 288 -50.44 -19.59 -11.68
CA GLU A 288 -50.38 -19.96 -13.10
C GLU A 288 -49.16 -20.83 -13.45
N LYS A 289 -48.12 -20.77 -12.62
CA LYS A 289 -46.90 -21.59 -12.74
C LYS A 289 -47.10 -23.01 -12.22
N GLY A 290 -48.22 -23.28 -11.54
CA GLY A 290 -48.58 -24.59 -11.02
C GLY A 290 -48.16 -24.82 -9.57
N GLU A 291 -47.79 -23.77 -8.84
CA GLU A 291 -47.61 -23.83 -7.39
C GLU A 291 -48.97 -23.87 -6.69
N ILE A 292 -49.10 -24.78 -5.72
CA ILE A 292 -50.32 -24.99 -4.93
C ILE A 292 -49.94 -24.94 -3.46
N GLU A 293 -50.52 -24.02 -2.70
CA GLU A 293 -50.38 -23.99 -1.25
C GLU A 293 -51.59 -24.66 -0.61
N ILE A 294 -51.32 -25.59 0.30
CA ILE A 294 -52.34 -26.34 1.02
C ILE A 294 -52.12 -26.22 2.53
N GLU A 295 -53.22 -26.16 3.26
CA GLU A 295 -53.28 -26.26 4.72
C GLU A 295 -53.84 -27.64 5.08
N TYR A 296 -53.11 -28.38 5.91
CA TYR A 296 -53.52 -29.69 6.39
C TYR A 296 -53.78 -29.63 7.89
N GLU A 297 -55.04 -29.73 8.28
CA GLU A 297 -55.42 -29.92 9.68
C GLU A 297 -55.44 -31.41 9.96
N LYS A 298 -54.54 -31.85 10.85
CA LYS A 298 -54.52 -33.23 11.33
C LYS A 298 -55.83 -33.50 12.07
N SER A 299 -56.73 -34.28 11.48
CA SER A 299 -57.87 -34.83 12.21
C SER A 299 -57.33 -35.63 13.40
N SER A 300 -57.75 -35.24 14.60
CA SER A 300 -57.32 -35.85 15.86
C SER A 300 -57.69 -37.32 15.96
#